data_AF-A0A7S1HIJ8-F1
#
_entry.id   AF-A0A7S1HIJ8-F1
#
_cell.length_a   1.000
_cell.length_b   1.000
_cell.length_c   1.000
_cell.angle_alpha   90.00
_cell.angle_beta   90.00
_cell.angle_gamma   90.00
#
_symmetry.space_group_name_H-M   'P 1'
#
loop_
_entity.id
_entity.type
_entity.pdbx_description
1 polymer ?
#
loop_
_entity_poly.entity_id
_entity_poly.type
_entity_poly.pdbx_seq_one_letter_code
_entity_poly.pdbx_strand_id
1 'polypeptide(L)'
;GVVTSSYVNGDTLYIAGRFSDTERRGNLAALDADGTWRSLCDVGFDPASSVGCGVSGGEVYAMIELRGSLYVGGSFQRAGFATARKMARWDGTAWSSMGTFNGDVRALAVMGERVFAA
;
A
#
# COMPACT_ATOMS: atom_id res chain seq x y z
N GLY A 1 14.28 6.56 6.16
CA GLY A 1 13.22 5.53 6.14
C GLY A 1 13.75 4.27 5.49
N VAL A 2 13.10 3.13 5.69
CA VAL A 2 13.51 1.83 5.11
C VAL A 2 12.45 1.41 4.10
N VAL A 3 12.86 1.03 2.89
CA VAL A 3 11.98 0.37 1.91
C VAL A 3 11.98 -1.12 2.23
N THR A 4 10.81 -1.70 2.42
CA THR A 4 10.63 -3.12 2.76
C THR A 4 10.09 -3.94 1.58
N SER A 5 9.34 -3.29 0.69
CA SER A 5 8.76 -3.92 -0.48
C SER A 5 8.64 -2.92 -1.62
N SER A 6 8.75 -3.40 -2.85
CA SER A 6 8.48 -2.61 -4.05
C SER A 6 7.86 -3.47 -5.13
N TYR A 7 7.12 -2.84 -6.04
CA TYR A 7 6.69 -3.45 -7.29
C TYR A 7 6.62 -2.38 -8.39
N VAL A 8 6.67 -2.81 -9.65
CA VAL A 8 6.55 -1.94 -10.83
C VAL A 8 5.24 -2.25 -11.53
N ASN A 9 4.51 -1.22 -11.93
CA ASN A 9 3.36 -1.33 -12.82
C ASN A 9 3.46 -0.25 -13.89
N GLY A 10 3.63 -0.66 -15.15
CA GLY A 10 3.96 0.24 -16.24
C GLY A 10 5.25 1.01 -15.96
N ASP A 11 5.17 2.35 -16.06
CA ASP A 11 6.29 3.27 -15.86
C ASP A 11 6.41 3.79 -14.42
N THR A 12 5.65 3.21 -13.47
CA THR A 12 5.63 3.65 -12.08
C THR A 12 6.19 2.57 -11.15
N LEU A 13 7.19 2.95 -10.36
CA LEU A 13 7.72 2.17 -9.24
C LEU A 13 6.95 2.51 -7.96
N TYR A 14 6.30 1.53 -7.36
CA TYR A 14 5.66 1.65 -6.06
C TYR A 14 6.59 1.09 -4.98
N ILE A 15 6.71 1.83 -3.89
CA ILE A 15 7.51 1.44 -2.72
C ILE A 15 6.67 1.47 -1.45
N ALA A 16 6.93 0.52 -0.58
CA ALA A 16 6.36 0.44 0.75
C ALA A 16 7.48 0.31 1.79
N GLY A 17 7.23 0.78 3.01
CA GLY A 17 8.22 0.73 4.07
C GLY A 17 7.95 1.68 5.22
N ARG A 18 8.98 2.01 6.00
CA ARG A 18 8.90 2.94 7.11
C ARG A 18 9.32 4.33 6.66
N PHE A 19 8.36 5.22 6.46
CA PHE A 19 8.60 6.63 6.09
C PHE A 19 7.73 7.55 6.95
N SER A 20 8.33 8.64 7.43
CA SER A 20 7.68 9.57 8.38
C SER A 20 7.76 11.02 7.92
N ASP A 21 8.15 11.29 6.67
CA ASP A 21 8.32 12.66 6.18
C ASP A 21 7.02 13.24 5.63
N THR A 22 6.88 14.56 5.70
CA THR A 22 5.66 15.32 5.37
C THR A 22 5.17 15.12 3.93
N GLU A 23 6.07 14.75 3.02
CA GLU A 23 5.76 14.40 1.62
C GLU A 23 5.55 12.89 1.40
N ARG A 24 5.94 12.05 2.36
CA ARG A 24 5.93 10.57 2.29
C ARG A 24 4.74 10.00 3.04
N ARG A 25 3.58 10.14 2.41
CA ARG A 25 2.24 9.84 2.92
C ARG A 25 2.07 8.36 3.31
N GLY A 26 2.25 8.05 4.60
CA GLY A 26 1.76 6.82 5.22
C GLY A 26 2.37 5.53 4.68
N ASN A 27 3.70 5.43 4.71
CA ASN A 27 4.44 4.19 4.45
C ASN A 27 4.33 3.61 3.02
N LEU A 28 3.79 4.38 2.08
CA LEU A 28 3.65 4.04 0.66
C LEU A 28 3.97 5.26 -0.21
N ALA A 29 4.68 5.06 -1.33
CA ALA A 29 4.98 6.10 -2.31
C ALA A 29 5.11 5.52 -3.72
N ALA A 30 5.00 6.38 -4.73
CA ALA A 30 5.18 6.06 -6.14
C ALA A 30 6.25 6.97 -6.77
N LEU A 31 7.03 6.43 -7.70
CA LEU A 31 8.05 7.14 -8.48
C LEU A 31 7.83 6.83 -9.95
N ASP A 32 7.52 7.85 -10.73
CA ASP A 32 7.38 7.70 -12.18
C ASP A 32 8.74 7.65 -12.87
N ALA A 33 8.77 7.11 -14.10
CA ALA A 33 9.96 7.01 -14.92
C ALA A 33 10.63 8.37 -15.24
N ASP A 34 9.89 9.48 -15.14
CA ASP A 34 10.43 10.84 -15.28
C ASP A 34 11.13 11.39 -14.03
N GLY A 35 11.17 10.59 -12.94
CA GLY A 35 11.77 10.97 -11.67
C GLY A 35 10.82 11.70 -10.72
N THR A 36 9.56 11.89 -11.08
CA THR A 36 8.55 12.55 -10.24
C THR A 36 8.09 11.62 -9.13
N TRP A 37 8.31 12.03 -7.87
CA TRP A 37 7.70 11.38 -6.72
C TRP A 37 6.24 11.78 -6.62
N ARG A 38 5.38 10.78 -6.47
CA ARG A 38 3.95 10.95 -6.26
C ARG A 38 3.51 10.22 -5.00
N SER A 39 2.51 10.79 -4.33
CA SER A 39 1.74 9.99 -3.40
C SER A 39 0.84 9.03 -4.18
N LEU A 40 0.36 7.96 -3.54
CA LEU A 40 -0.67 7.09 -4.13
C LEU A 40 -1.94 7.86 -4.56
N CYS A 41 -2.18 9.06 -4.04
CA CYS A 41 -3.27 9.95 -4.44
C CYS A 41 -3.08 10.55 -5.85
N ASP A 42 -1.83 10.78 -6.27
CA ASP A 42 -1.51 11.65 -7.42
C ASP A 42 -1.18 10.87 -8.72
N VAL A 43 -1.17 9.53 -8.65
CA VAL A 43 -0.93 8.60 -9.79
C VAL A 43 -2.20 8.28 -10.59
N GLY A 44 -3.23 9.13 -10.55
CA GLY A 44 -4.45 8.95 -11.35
C GLY A 44 -5.61 8.23 -10.65
N PHE A 45 -5.74 8.39 -9.33
CA PHE A 45 -6.80 7.73 -8.54
C PHE A 45 -7.70 8.69 -7.73
N ASP A 46 -7.95 9.85 -8.33
CA ASP A 46 -8.68 11.05 -7.88
C ASP A 46 -7.80 12.15 -7.24
N PRO A 47 -7.43 13.20 -8.02
CA PRO A 47 -6.67 14.35 -7.54
C PRO A 47 -7.46 15.29 -6.62
N ALA A 48 -8.76 15.09 -6.39
CA ALA A 48 -9.58 15.95 -5.53
C ALA A 48 -9.69 15.46 -4.07
N SER A 49 -9.21 14.25 -3.75
CA SER A 49 -9.42 13.62 -2.43
C SER A 49 -8.08 13.32 -1.75
N SER A 50 -7.57 14.30 -1.00
CA SER A 50 -6.33 14.20 -0.20
C SER A 50 -6.45 13.32 1.05
N VAL A 51 -7.46 12.45 1.15
CA VAL A 51 -7.77 11.76 2.40
C VAL A 51 -7.76 10.25 2.25
N GLY A 52 -6.69 9.63 2.78
CA GLY A 52 -6.70 8.21 3.13
C GLY A 52 -5.89 7.27 2.23
N CYS A 53 -4.88 7.72 1.49
CA CYS A 53 -4.17 6.80 0.57
C CYS A 53 -3.02 6.00 1.21
N GLY A 54 -2.58 6.36 2.42
CA GLY A 54 -1.50 5.68 3.13
C GLY A 54 -2.00 4.72 4.23
N VAL A 55 -1.09 3.94 4.77
CA VAL A 55 -1.33 3.14 5.98
C VAL A 55 -0.75 3.82 7.21
N SER A 56 -1.34 3.56 8.39
CA SER A 56 -0.89 4.16 9.66
C SER A 56 -1.08 3.24 10.85
N GLY A 57 -0.46 3.58 11.98
CA GLY A 57 -0.45 2.77 13.19
C GLY A 57 0.47 1.54 13.13
N GLY A 58 1.43 1.53 12.19
CA GLY A 58 2.41 0.48 11.99
C GLY A 58 2.99 0.54 10.57
N GLU A 59 3.73 -0.49 10.18
CA GLU A 59 4.50 -0.55 8.94
C GLU A 59 3.86 -1.46 7.90
N VAL A 60 4.26 -1.28 6.63
CA VAL A 60 4.04 -2.27 5.57
C VAL A 60 5.30 -3.13 5.45
N TYR A 61 5.13 -4.45 5.42
CA TYR A 61 6.20 -5.42 5.22
C TYR A 61 6.15 -6.08 3.84
N ALA A 62 4.95 -6.28 3.31
CA ALA A 62 4.75 -6.94 2.03
C ALA A 62 3.72 -6.20 1.18
N MET A 63 3.94 -6.22 -0.14
CA MET A 63 3.07 -5.58 -1.11
C MET A 63 3.01 -6.42 -2.38
N ILE A 64 1.80 -6.63 -2.92
CA ILE A 64 1.60 -7.36 -4.17
C ILE A 64 0.41 -6.80 -4.94
N GLU A 65 0.48 -6.84 -6.26
CA GLU A 65 -0.60 -6.46 -7.15
C GLU A 65 -1.34 -7.71 -7.65
N LEU A 66 -2.66 -7.62 -7.74
CA LEU A 66 -3.50 -8.62 -8.42
C LEU A 66 -4.72 -7.94 -9.04
N ARG A 67 -4.82 -7.99 -10.38
CA ARG A 67 -5.99 -7.53 -11.17
C ARG A 67 -6.35 -6.06 -10.96
N GLY A 68 -5.37 -5.19 -11.03
CA GLY A 68 -5.48 -3.75 -10.81
C GLY A 68 -5.64 -3.36 -9.35
N SER A 69 -5.51 -4.30 -8.40
CA SER A 69 -5.64 -4.02 -6.96
C SER A 69 -4.34 -4.25 -6.22
N LEU A 70 -4.02 -3.30 -5.35
CA LEU A 70 -2.83 -3.37 -4.51
C LEU A 70 -3.19 -3.98 -3.16
N TYR A 71 -2.49 -5.04 -2.78
CA TYR A 71 -2.59 -5.68 -1.48
C TYR A 71 -1.37 -5.35 -0.65
N VAL A 72 -1.59 -4.94 0.59
CA VAL A 72 -0.52 -4.64 1.55
C VAL A 72 -0.70 -5.42 2.82
N GLY A 73 0.41 -5.94 3.34
CA GLY A 73 0.52 -6.68 4.58
C GLY A 73 1.55 -6.03 5.50
N GLY A 74 1.29 -5.98 6.81
CA GLY A 74 2.25 -5.45 7.76
C GLY A 74 1.78 -5.42 9.20
N SER A 75 2.30 -4.46 9.97
CA SER A 75 1.92 -4.23 11.38
C SER A 75 0.93 -3.08 11.58
N PHE A 76 0.50 -2.41 10.50
CA PHE A 76 -0.40 -1.26 10.53
C PHE A 76 -1.81 -1.57 11.10
N GLN A 77 -2.50 -0.52 11.56
CA GLN A 77 -3.84 -0.61 12.14
C GLN A 77 -4.93 0.01 11.24
N ARG A 78 -4.52 0.90 10.33
CA ARG A 78 -5.41 1.61 9.42
C ARG A 78 -4.81 1.67 8.02
N ALA A 79 -5.68 1.57 7.03
CA ALA A 79 -5.37 1.85 5.62
C ALA A 79 -6.40 2.88 5.16
N GLY A 80 -5.93 4.10 4.94
CA GLY A 80 -6.79 5.26 4.81
C GLY A 80 -7.72 5.48 5.99
N PHE A 81 -9.01 5.60 5.67
CA PHE A 81 -10.07 5.69 6.68
C PHE A 81 -10.56 4.34 7.20
N ALA A 82 -10.22 3.25 6.51
CA ALA A 82 -10.64 1.93 6.91
C ALA A 82 -9.82 1.44 8.11
N THR A 83 -10.51 0.85 9.09
CA THR A 83 -9.86 0.02 10.11
C THR A 83 -9.49 -1.31 9.47
N ALA A 84 -8.33 -1.34 8.83
CA ALA A 84 -7.74 -2.51 8.21
C ALA A 84 -6.52 -2.92 9.04
N ARG A 85 -6.68 -3.93 9.88
CA ARG A 85 -5.61 -4.38 10.79
C ARG A 85 -4.74 -5.38 10.04
N LYS A 86 -3.49 -5.00 9.82
CA LYS A 86 -2.40 -5.85 9.26
C LYS A 86 -2.53 -6.23 7.79
N MET A 87 -3.72 -6.23 7.19
CA MET A 87 -3.90 -6.49 5.76
C MET A 87 -5.02 -5.63 5.15
N ALA A 88 -4.74 -5.04 4.00
CA ALA A 88 -5.68 -4.19 3.27
C ALA A 88 -5.53 -4.38 1.77
N ARG A 89 -6.61 -4.09 1.03
CA ARG A 89 -6.64 -4.01 -0.43
C ARG A 89 -7.03 -2.61 -0.84
N TRP A 90 -6.32 -2.04 -1.80
CA TRP A 90 -6.70 -0.83 -2.51
C TRP A 90 -7.21 -1.20 -3.89
N ASP A 91 -8.44 -0.80 -4.20
CA ASP A 91 -9.07 -1.06 -5.50
C ASP A 91 -8.72 -0.01 -6.55
N GLY A 92 -7.87 0.94 -6.18
CA GLY A 92 -7.62 2.14 -6.95
C GLY A 92 -8.18 3.39 -6.28
N THR A 93 -9.42 3.35 -5.84
CA THR A 93 -10.09 4.52 -5.27
C THR A 93 -10.06 4.52 -3.74
N ALA A 94 -10.18 3.35 -3.12
CA ALA A 94 -10.35 3.22 -1.69
C ALA A 94 -9.64 1.98 -1.13
N TRP A 95 -9.26 2.08 0.15
CA TRP A 95 -8.80 0.94 0.93
C TRP A 95 -9.98 0.17 1.55
N SER A 96 -9.90 -1.16 1.46
CA SER A 96 -10.80 -2.11 2.10
C SER A 96 -10.00 -3.02 3.04
N SER A 97 -10.59 -3.33 4.21
CA SER A 97 -10.01 -4.32 5.14
C SER A 97 -10.16 -5.73 4.56
N MET A 98 -9.12 -6.54 4.70
CA MET A 98 -9.14 -7.96 4.29
C MET A 98 -9.49 -8.91 5.45
N GLY A 99 -9.89 -8.36 6.60
CA GLY A 99 -10.26 -9.10 7.81
C GLY A 99 -9.45 -8.68 9.03
N THR A 100 -9.54 -9.46 10.10
CA THR A 100 -8.72 -9.30 11.30
C THR A 100 -7.66 -10.38 11.33
N PHE A 101 -6.40 -9.97 11.45
CA PHE A 101 -5.25 -10.87 11.56
C PHE A 101 -4.67 -10.77 12.98
N ASN A 102 -4.37 -11.92 13.58
CA ASN A 102 -3.85 -12.01 14.95
C ASN A 102 -2.33 -11.80 15.03
N GLY A 103 -1.65 -11.77 13.90
CA GLY A 103 -0.22 -11.50 13.77
C GLY A 103 0.06 -10.49 12.65
N ASP A 104 1.27 -9.97 12.62
CA ASP A 104 1.72 -9.14 11.51
C ASP A 104 1.80 -9.96 10.23
N VAL A 105 1.33 -9.41 9.11
CA VAL A 105 1.49 -10.04 7.80
C VAL A 105 2.85 -9.64 7.25
N ARG A 106 3.76 -10.60 7.12
CA ARG A 106 5.15 -10.38 6.71
C ARG A 106 5.42 -10.77 5.27
N ALA A 107 4.59 -11.64 4.70
CA ALA A 107 4.71 -12.04 3.30
C ALA A 107 3.33 -12.11 2.64
N LEU A 108 3.32 -11.77 1.35
CA LEU A 108 2.18 -11.96 0.46
C LEU A 108 2.64 -12.72 -0.77
N ALA A 109 1.78 -13.61 -1.27
CA ALA A 109 2.02 -14.34 -2.51
C ALA A 109 0.73 -14.46 -3.32
N VAL A 110 0.86 -14.46 -4.64
CA VAL A 110 -0.26 -14.71 -5.57
C VAL A 110 -0.12 -16.10 -6.15
N MET A 111 -1.21 -16.86 -6.15
CA MET A 111 -1.32 -18.13 -6.88
C MET A 111 -2.68 -18.17 -7.58
N GLY A 112 -2.65 -18.13 -8.91
CA GLY A 112 -3.85 -17.98 -9.73
C GLY A 112 -4.57 -16.66 -9.42
N GLU A 113 -5.82 -16.75 -8.97
CA GLU A 113 -6.66 -15.59 -8.67
C GLU A 113 -6.72 -15.26 -7.17
N ARG A 114 -5.78 -15.79 -6.37
CA ARG A 114 -5.83 -15.70 -4.90
C ARG A 114 -4.55 -15.09 -4.35
N VAL A 115 -4.73 -14.30 -3.30
CA VAL A 115 -3.64 -13.78 -2.46
C VAL A 115 -3.56 -14.64 -1.19
N PHE A 116 -2.34 -15.05 -0.85
CA PHE A 116 -1.99 -15.76 0.37
C PHE A 116 -1.14 -14.84 1.26
N ALA A 117 -1.28 -14.98 2.57
CA ALA A 117 -0.61 -14.16 3.58
C ALA A 117 0.06 -15.06 4.63
N ALA A 118 1.24 -14.67 5.09
CA ALA A 118 1.98 -15.32 6.17
C ALA A 118 2.61 -14.28 7.11
#